data_AF-A0A1X6P1M6-F1
#
_entry.id   AF-A0A1X6P1M6-F1
#
_cell.length_a   1.000
_cell.length_b   1.000
_cell.length_c   1.000
_cell.angle_alpha   90.00
_cell.angle_beta   90.00
_cell.angle_gamma   90.00
#
_symmetry.space_group_name_H-M   'P 1'
#
loop_
_entity.id
_entity.type
_entity.pdbx_description
1 polymer ?
#
loop_
_entity_poly.entity_id
_entity_poly.type
_entity_poly.pdbx_seq_one_letter_code
_entity_poly.pdbx_strand_id
1 'polypeptide(L)'
;MAFHATRDDFGCFACLDGRKAEVSARPVEVYTVDGLLDAHVPPRVPVALLKTDTQGHEAHVLDGAAAALRAARVRAVLVEFDPRLLGRRATGLRVLATLVGARFWCVHLAFAPAGGGALWGGGAPVTAATAEAFYDWVVAQGGYTDLLCVHQSVGG
;
A
#
# COMPACT_ATOMS: atom_id res chain seq x y z
N MET A 1 16.45 5.87 -13.40
CA MET A 1 15.30 5.79 -14.32
C MET A 1 14.54 7.10 -14.21
N ALA A 2 14.25 7.78 -15.31
CA ALA A 2 13.40 8.97 -15.29
C ALA A 2 11.93 8.51 -15.22
N PHE A 3 11.24 8.87 -14.16
CA PHE A 3 9.86 8.48 -13.92
C PHE A 3 8.90 9.48 -14.58
N HIS A 4 7.93 8.97 -15.33
CA HIS A 4 6.84 9.76 -15.91
C HIS A 4 5.54 9.10 -15.48
N ALA A 5 4.73 9.81 -14.68
CA ALA A 5 3.36 9.42 -14.40
C ALA A 5 2.45 10.62 -14.66
N THR A 6 1.39 10.37 -15.43
CA THR A 6 0.22 11.25 -15.54
C THR A 6 -0.71 10.95 -14.38
N ARG A 7 -1.20 12.00 -13.69
CA ARG A 7 -2.14 11.88 -12.56
C ARG A 7 -3.43 11.22 -13.03
N ASP A 8 -3.95 10.27 -12.27
CA ASP A 8 -5.27 9.67 -12.48
C ASP A 8 -6.08 9.86 -11.20
N ASP A 9 -6.90 10.92 -11.19
CA ASP A 9 -7.46 11.56 -10.01
C ASP A 9 -8.67 10.79 -9.46
N PHE A 10 -8.49 9.56 -9.01
CA PHE A 10 -9.61 8.75 -8.48
C PHE A 10 -9.99 9.07 -7.02
N GLY A 11 -9.28 9.99 -6.35
CA GLY A 11 -9.59 10.45 -5.01
C GLY A 11 -10.29 11.82 -4.99
N CYS A 12 -11.29 12.00 -4.12
CA CYS A 12 -11.95 13.29 -3.80
C CYS A 12 -10.99 14.31 -3.14
N PHE A 13 -9.68 14.28 -3.42
CA PHE A 13 -8.72 15.27 -2.95
C PHE A 13 -8.94 16.65 -3.57
N ALA A 14 -9.54 16.72 -4.75
CA ALA A 14 -10.02 17.97 -5.35
C ALA A 14 -11.11 18.67 -4.48
N CYS A 15 -11.77 17.91 -3.60
CA CYS A 15 -12.78 18.42 -2.67
C CYS A 15 -12.15 19.18 -1.48
N LEU A 16 -10.85 19.01 -1.23
CA LEU A 16 -10.13 19.56 -0.07
C LEU A 16 -9.18 20.73 -0.41
N ASP A 17 -8.71 20.85 -1.65
CA ASP A 17 -7.92 22.01 -2.11
C ASP A 17 -8.11 22.25 -3.62
N GLY A 18 -8.87 23.30 -3.97
CA GLY A 18 -9.14 23.70 -5.35
C GLY A 18 -7.92 24.21 -6.12
N ARG A 19 -6.76 24.38 -5.46
CA ARG A 19 -5.49 24.79 -6.10
C ARG A 19 -4.72 23.61 -6.70
N LYS A 20 -5.12 22.36 -6.43
CA LYS A 20 -4.51 21.15 -7.02
C LYS A 20 -4.98 20.87 -8.46
N ALA A 21 -5.41 21.89 -9.20
CA ALA A 21 -5.85 21.77 -10.59
C ALA A 21 -4.68 21.68 -11.60
N GLU A 22 -3.46 22.10 -11.22
CA GLU A 22 -2.31 22.01 -12.10
C GLU A 22 -1.59 20.66 -11.97
N VAL A 23 -1.81 19.78 -12.95
CA VAL A 23 -0.95 18.62 -13.18
C VAL A 23 0.39 19.13 -13.71
N SER A 24 1.44 19.02 -12.90
CA SER A 24 2.81 19.31 -13.34
C SER A 24 3.65 18.05 -13.32
N ALA A 25 4.35 17.78 -14.42
CA ALA A 25 5.35 16.73 -14.49
C ALA A 25 6.72 17.35 -14.30
N ARG A 26 7.51 16.82 -13.37
CA ARG A 26 8.90 17.21 -13.16
C ARG A 26 9.72 15.94 -12.97
N PRO A 27 10.94 15.87 -13.52
CA PRO A 27 11.85 14.80 -13.18
C PRO A 27 12.14 14.86 -11.67
N VAL A 28 12.03 13.71 -11.02
CA VAL A 28 12.38 13.53 -9.61
C VAL A 28 13.34 12.37 -9.48
N GLU A 29 14.19 12.43 -8.47
CA GLU A 29 15.01 11.30 -8.09
C GLU A 29 14.12 10.25 -7.40
N VAL A 30 14.41 8.98 -7.68
CA VAL A 30 13.67 7.84 -7.14
C VAL A 30 14.64 6.96 -6.37
N TYR A 31 14.24 6.59 -5.16
CA TYR A 31 15.02 5.78 -4.24
C TYR A 31 14.23 4.54 -3.83
N THR A 32 14.94 3.46 -3.47
CA THR A 32 14.32 2.33 -2.80
C THR A 32 14.13 2.65 -1.33
N VAL A 33 13.09 2.07 -0.71
CA VAL A 33 12.86 2.22 0.73
C VAL A 33 14.05 1.68 1.52
N ASP A 34 14.58 0.51 1.15
CA ASP A 34 15.76 -0.08 1.77
C ASP A 34 16.98 0.86 1.67
N GLY A 35 17.21 1.48 0.51
CA GLY A 35 18.31 2.42 0.33
C GLY A 35 18.20 3.66 1.22
N LEU A 36 16.99 4.20 1.38
CA LEU A 36 16.73 5.31 2.30
C LEU A 36 16.91 4.89 3.76
N LEU A 37 16.47 3.69 4.12
CA LEU A 37 16.65 3.16 5.47
C LEU A 37 18.13 2.95 5.80
N ASP A 38 18.93 2.45 4.86
CA ASP A 38 20.36 2.24 5.05
C ASP A 38 21.13 3.57 5.17
N ALA A 39 20.73 4.59 4.42
CA ALA A 39 21.35 5.91 4.45
C ALA A 39 21.00 6.73 5.71
N HIS A 40 19.80 6.57 6.25
CA HIS A 40 19.25 7.52 7.23
C HIS A 40 18.77 6.90 8.55
N VAL A 41 18.59 5.58 8.62
CA VAL A 41 18.02 4.92 9.80
C VAL A 41 18.98 3.85 10.33
N PRO A 42 19.42 3.91 11.60
CA PRO A 42 20.30 2.89 12.15
C PRO A 42 19.71 1.46 11.99
N PRO A 43 20.51 0.43 11.66
CA PRO A 43 20.00 -0.89 11.31
C PRO A 43 19.13 -1.57 12.38
N ARG A 44 19.33 -1.24 13.66
CA ARG A 44 18.59 -1.81 14.79
C ARG A 44 17.32 -1.06 15.16
N VAL A 45 17.07 0.10 14.54
CA VAL A 45 15.84 0.87 14.79
C VAL A 45 14.73 0.27 13.93
N PRO A 46 13.66 -0.28 14.55
CA PRO A 46 12.54 -0.83 13.80
C PRO A 46 11.73 0.29 13.17
N VAL A 47 11.18 0.02 11.99
CA VAL A 47 10.19 0.88 11.33
C VAL A 47 8.82 0.45 11.84
N ALA A 48 8.16 1.31 12.61
CA ALA A 48 6.84 1.00 13.16
C ALA A 48 5.80 0.78 12.07
N LEU A 49 5.82 1.63 11.03
CA LEU A 49 4.86 1.61 9.94
C LEU A 49 5.51 2.06 8.62
N LEU A 50 5.30 1.29 7.56
CA LEU A 50 5.49 1.72 6.18
C LEU A 50 4.11 1.99 5.56
N LYS A 51 3.77 3.27 5.32
CA LYS A 51 2.56 3.63 4.58
C LYS A 51 2.90 3.85 3.11
N THR A 52 2.08 3.34 2.20
CA THR A 52 2.15 3.64 0.76
C THR A 52 0.80 4.08 0.22
N ASP A 53 0.83 5.18 -0.52
CA ASP A 53 -0.26 5.79 -1.29
C ASP A 53 0.47 6.49 -2.44
N THR A 54 0.70 5.72 -3.50
CA THR A 54 1.63 6.06 -4.58
C THR A 54 0.97 5.92 -5.95
N GLN A 55 -0.35 5.99 -5.97
CA GLN A 55 -1.15 6.11 -7.18
C GLN A 55 -0.86 4.99 -8.20
N GLY A 56 -0.78 3.73 -7.74
CA GLY A 56 -0.55 2.55 -8.58
C GLY A 56 0.87 1.99 -8.53
N HIS A 57 1.79 2.66 -7.83
CA HIS A 57 3.19 2.25 -7.69
C HIS A 57 3.48 1.45 -6.42
N GLU A 58 2.45 1.00 -5.70
CA GLU A 58 2.57 0.32 -4.41
C GLU A 58 3.46 -0.92 -4.53
N ALA A 59 3.32 -1.67 -5.63
CA ALA A 59 4.15 -2.84 -5.88
C ALA A 59 5.65 -2.51 -5.98
N HIS A 60 6.01 -1.36 -6.57
CA HIS A 60 7.40 -0.90 -6.66
C HIS A 60 7.95 -0.43 -5.32
N VAL A 61 7.11 0.21 -4.50
CA VAL A 61 7.48 0.60 -3.13
C VAL A 61 7.82 -0.65 -2.31
N LEU A 62 6.98 -1.69 -2.40
CA LEU A 62 7.21 -2.96 -1.70
C LEU A 62 8.45 -3.70 -2.23
N ASP A 63 8.69 -3.71 -3.54
CA ASP A 63 9.91 -4.27 -4.13
C ASP A 63 11.16 -3.53 -3.60
N GLY A 64 11.09 -2.21 -3.49
CA GLY A 64 12.13 -1.37 -2.92
C GLY A 64 12.31 -1.51 -1.40
N ALA A 65 11.40 -2.19 -0.70
CA ALA A 65 11.44 -2.45 0.73
C ALA A 65 11.70 -3.94 1.05
N ALA A 66 12.01 -4.76 0.04
CA ALA A 66 12.01 -6.22 0.16
C ALA A 66 12.98 -6.76 1.21
N ALA A 67 14.11 -6.09 1.48
CA ALA A 67 15.02 -6.49 2.54
C ALA A 67 14.45 -6.18 3.93
N ALA A 68 13.97 -4.95 4.15
CA ALA A 68 13.38 -4.53 5.42
C ALA A 68 12.11 -5.33 5.77
N LEU A 69 11.28 -5.67 4.78
CA LEU A 69 10.09 -6.52 4.96
C LEU A 69 10.49 -7.93 5.39
N ARG A 70 11.40 -8.60 4.66
CA ARG A 70 11.86 -9.96 4.99
C ARG A 70 12.60 -10.06 6.32
N ALA A 71 13.33 -9.00 6.70
CA ALA A 71 14.06 -8.94 7.95
C ALA A 71 13.17 -8.60 9.16
N ALA A 72 11.85 -8.48 8.99
CA ALA A 72 10.92 -8.02 10.03
C ALA A 72 11.30 -6.65 10.64
N ARG A 73 12.04 -5.83 9.89
CA ARG A 73 12.43 -4.47 10.31
C ARG A 73 11.22 -3.54 10.28
N VAL A 74 10.30 -3.76 9.34
CA VAL A 74 8.99 -3.08 9.27
C VAL A 74 7.97 -3.88 10.06
N ARG A 75 7.33 -3.27 11.06
CA ARG A 75 6.36 -3.94 11.94
C ARG A 75 4.95 -3.95 11.36
N ALA A 76 4.57 -2.90 10.64
CA ALA A 76 3.29 -2.82 9.94
C ALA A 76 3.45 -2.14 8.58
N VAL A 77 2.57 -2.50 7.64
CA VAL A 77 2.42 -1.85 6.34
C VAL A 77 0.98 -1.40 6.19
N LEU A 78 0.77 -0.17 5.71
CA LEU A 78 -0.54 0.34 5.31
C LEU A 78 -0.50 0.66 3.82
N VAL A 79 -1.35 -0.01 3.04
CA VAL A 79 -1.40 0.15 1.58
C VAL A 79 -2.75 0.74 1.19
N GLU A 80 -2.74 1.88 0.49
CA GLU A 80 -3.91 2.28 -0.29
C GLU A 80 -4.03 1.33 -1.48
N PHE A 81 -5.05 0.47 -1.46
CA PHE A 81 -5.26 -0.57 -2.46
C PHE A 81 -6.39 -0.16 -3.40
N ASP A 82 -6.03 0.39 -4.56
CA ASP A 82 -6.95 0.74 -5.64
C ASP A 82 -6.68 -0.11 -6.89
N PRO A 83 -7.51 -1.11 -7.20
CA PRO A 83 -7.36 -1.93 -8.41
C PRO A 83 -7.35 -1.13 -9.71
N ARG A 84 -7.97 0.06 -9.75
CA ARG A 84 -8.02 0.93 -10.93
C ARG A 84 -6.65 1.54 -11.20
N LEU A 85 -5.98 2.03 -10.16
CA LEU A 85 -4.66 2.64 -10.23
C LEU A 85 -3.54 1.61 -10.44
N LEU A 86 -3.68 0.42 -9.85
CA LEU A 86 -2.74 -0.70 -10.05
C LEU A 86 -2.75 -1.21 -11.51
N GLY A 87 -3.80 -0.88 -12.27
CA GLY A 87 -3.95 -1.03 -13.72
C GLY A 87 -4.14 -2.46 -14.21
N ARG A 88 -3.44 -3.44 -13.62
CA ARG A 88 -3.54 -4.86 -13.98
C ARG A 88 -3.80 -5.71 -12.74
N ARG A 89 -4.68 -6.70 -12.87
CA ARG A 89 -4.94 -7.71 -11.83
C ARG A 89 -3.66 -8.35 -11.30
N ALA A 90 -2.74 -8.70 -12.19
CA ALA A 90 -1.45 -9.29 -11.79
C ALA A 90 -0.64 -8.37 -10.86
N THR A 91 -0.71 -7.04 -11.04
CA THR A 91 -0.04 -6.07 -10.16
C THR A 91 -0.67 -6.07 -8.77
N GLY A 92 -2.00 -6.03 -8.69
CA GLY A 92 -2.70 -6.08 -7.40
C GLY A 92 -2.47 -7.39 -6.65
N LEU A 93 -2.53 -8.53 -7.33
CA LEU A 93 -2.19 -9.81 -6.72
C LEU A 93 -0.72 -9.88 -6.28
N ARG A 94 0.20 -9.23 -7.02
CA ARG A 94 1.61 -9.13 -6.62
C ARG A 94 1.77 -8.38 -5.30
N VAL A 95 1.07 -7.25 -5.11
CA VAL A 95 1.09 -6.49 -3.84
C VAL A 95 0.68 -7.40 -2.67
N LEU A 96 -0.43 -8.12 -2.81
CA LEU A 96 -0.92 -9.04 -1.78
C LEU A 96 0.06 -10.19 -1.53
N ALA A 97 0.58 -10.79 -2.60
CA ALA A 97 1.54 -11.90 -2.52
C ALA A 97 2.85 -11.48 -1.84
N THR A 98 3.35 -10.27 -2.11
CA THR A 98 4.56 -9.74 -1.46
C THR A 98 4.37 -9.63 0.06
N LEU A 99 3.23 -9.08 0.50
CA LEU A 99 2.94 -8.89 1.93
C LEU A 99 2.74 -10.22 2.65
N VAL A 100 1.92 -11.10 2.08
CA VAL A 100 1.68 -12.44 2.64
C VAL A 100 2.98 -13.26 2.66
N GLY A 101 3.76 -13.22 1.59
CA GLY A 101 5.05 -13.91 1.48
C GLY A 101 6.09 -13.39 2.48
N ALA A 102 6.03 -12.10 2.82
CA ALA A 102 6.82 -11.49 3.89
C ALA A 102 6.23 -11.69 5.30
N ARG A 103 5.29 -12.64 5.47
CA ARG A 103 4.67 -13.02 6.74
C ARG A 103 3.87 -11.90 7.42
N PHE A 104 3.28 -11.01 6.62
CA PHE A 104 2.30 -10.08 7.15
C PHE A 104 0.91 -10.70 7.22
N TRP A 105 0.21 -10.42 8.31
CA TRP A 105 -1.21 -10.69 8.46
C TRP A 105 -1.99 -9.43 8.12
N CYS A 106 -2.82 -9.49 7.08
CA CYS A 106 -3.45 -8.32 6.49
C CYS A 106 -4.97 -8.31 6.72
N VAL A 107 -5.49 -7.14 7.07
CA VAL A 107 -6.92 -6.86 7.21
C VAL A 107 -7.26 -5.61 6.42
N HIS A 108 -8.43 -5.60 5.79
CA HIS A 108 -8.91 -4.38 5.15
C HIS A 108 -9.49 -3.44 6.20
N LEU A 109 -9.22 -2.15 6.04
CA LEU A 109 -9.82 -1.08 6.81
C LEU A 109 -10.95 -0.51 5.95
N ALA A 110 -12.19 -0.77 6.35
CA ALA A 110 -13.33 -0.18 5.68
C ALA A 110 -13.38 1.33 6.02
N PHE A 111 -13.23 2.19 5.01
CA PHE A 111 -13.58 3.59 5.14
C PHE A 111 -15.11 3.69 5.13
N ALA A 112 -15.71 4.13 6.24
CA ALA A 112 -17.14 4.38 6.25
C ALA A 112 -17.48 5.51 5.27
N PRO A 113 -18.62 5.44 4.55
CA PRO A 113 -19.04 6.53 3.69
C PRO A 113 -19.17 7.81 4.52
N ALA A 114 -18.75 8.94 3.94
CA ALA A 114 -18.76 10.26 4.57
C ALA A 114 -20.15 10.55 5.20
N GLY A 115 -20.27 10.35 6.51
CA GLY A 115 -21.53 10.45 7.26
C GLY A 115 -21.77 9.35 8.30
N GLY A 116 -21.11 8.19 8.18
CA GLY A 116 -21.10 7.14 9.19
C GLY A 116 -19.71 7.01 9.80
N GLY A 117 -19.59 6.82 11.11
CA GLY A 117 -18.30 6.64 11.77
C GLY A 117 -17.50 5.48 11.17
N ALA A 118 -16.17 5.61 11.10
CA ALA A 118 -15.27 4.56 10.64
C ALA A 118 -15.55 3.25 11.40
N LEU A 119 -16.18 2.29 10.72
CA LEU A 119 -16.36 0.95 11.24
C LEU A 119 -15.07 0.18 10.96
N TRP A 120 -14.26 0.01 12.00
CA TRP A 120 -13.16 -0.96 12.04
C TRP A 120 -13.76 -2.37 12.08
N GLY A 121 -14.50 -2.75 11.04
CA GLY A 121 -15.10 -4.07 10.90
C GLY A 121 -14.03 -5.03 10.40
N GLY A 122 -13.57 -5.91 11.29
CA GLY A 122 -12.60 -6.96 10.95
C GLY A 122 -13.11 -7.85 9.84
N GLY A 123 -12.70 -7.57 8.60
CA GLY A 123 -12.87 -8.52 7.51
C GLY A 123 -12.01 -9.74 7.71
N ALA A 124 -12.38 -10.81 7.01
CA ALA A 124 -11.56 -12.01 6.95
C ALA A 124 -10.14 -11.64 6.50
N PRO A 125 -9.10 -12.24 7.10
CA PRO A 125 -7.74 -11.88 6.78
C PRO A 125 -7.40 -12.20 5.33
N VAL A 126 -6.60 -11.32 4.73
CA VAL A 126 -6.04 -11.55 3.40
C VAL A 126 -4.84 -12.48 3.55
N THR A 127 -4.95 -13.65 2.92
CA THR A 127 -3.97 -14.73 2.93
C THR A 127 -3.66 -15.13 1.49
N ALA A 128 -2.68 -16.01 1.29
CA ALA A 128 -2.39 -16.54 -0.04
C ALA A 128 -3.62 -17.21 -0.69
N ALA A 129 -4.44 -17.90 0.12
CA ALA A 129 -5.65 -18.58 -0.35
C ALA A 129 -6.83 -17.62 -0.62
N THR A 130 -6.84 -16.44 0.02
CA THR A 130 -7.95 -15.48 -0.07
C THR A 130 -7.63 -14.23 -0.89
N ALA A 131 -6.39 -14.07 -1.36
CA ALA A 131 -5.93 -12.87 -2.08
C ALA A 131 -6.73 -12.57 -3.36
N GLU A 132 -7.04 -13.60 -4.16
CA GLU A 132 -7.83 -13.41 -5.38
C GLU A 132 -9.27 -12.99 -5.10
N ALA A 133 -9.92 -13.66 -4.15
CA ALA A 133 -11.28 -13.33 -3.74
C ALA A 133 -11.36 -11.92 -3.14
N PHE A 134 -10.34 -11.52 -2.35
CA PHE A 134 -10.22 -10.16 -1.84
C PHE A 134 -10.09 -9.13 -2.99
N TYR A 135 -9.19 -9.36 -3.94
CA TYR A 135 -9.02 -8.47 -5.10
C TYR A 135 -10.34 -8.29 -5.85
N ASP A 136 -11.03 -9.40 -6.15
CA ASP A 136 -12.30 -9.38 -6.88
C ASP A 136 -13.41 -8.66 -6.11
N TRP A 137 -13.43 -8.82 -4.80
CA TRP A 137 -14.33 -8.07 -3.94
C TRP A 137 -14.07 -6.57 -4.02
N VAL A 138 -12.81 -6.10 -3.92
CA VAL A 138 -12.49 -4.66 -4.02
C VAL A 138 -12.88 -4.11 -5.40
N VAL A 139 -12.59 -4.84 -6.48
CA VAL A 139 -13.02 -4.46 -7.84
C VAL A 139 -14.55 -4.32 -7.92
N ALA A 140 -15.29 -5.26 -7.34
CA ALA A 140 -16.74 -5.23 -7.34
C ALA A 140 -17.33 -4.06 -6.52
N GLN A 141 -16.61 -3.54 -5.52
CA GLN A 141 -17.02 -2.32 -4.80
C GLN A 141 -16.83 -1.05 -5.63
N GLY A 142 -16.09 -1.10 -6.75
CA GLY A 142 -15.87 0.05 -7.64
C GLY A 142 -15.02 1.17 -7.02
N GLY A 143 -14.26 0.87 -5.96
CA GLY A 143 -13.46 1.84 -5.22
C GLY A 143 -12.09 1.31 -4.80
N TYR A 144 -11.48 2.01 -3.85
CA TYR A 144 -10.25 1.60 -3.17
C TYR A 144 -10.53 1.21 -1.72
N THR A 145 -9.57 0.56 -1.09
CA THR A 145 -9.60 0.28 0.36
C THR A 145 -8.20 0.42 0.93
N ASP A 146 -8.10 0.71 2.23
CA ASP A 146 -6.84 0.64 2.94
C ASP A 146 -6.60 -0.79 3.44
N LEU A 147 -5.43 -1.35 3.18
CA LEU A 147 -5.01 -2.65 3.72
C LEU A 147 -3.98 -2.44 4.82
N LEU A 148 -4.33 -2.80 6.06
CA LEU A 148 -3.41 -2.82 7.19
C LEU A 148 -2.84 -4.21 7.37
N CYS A 149 -1.53 -4.31 7.31
CA CYS A 149 -0.76 -5.54 7.39
C CYS A 149 0.19 -5.47 8.57
N VAL A 150 0.15 -6.43 9.49
CA VAL A 150 1.04 -6.50 10.66
C VAL A 150 1.95 -7.70 10.52
N HIS A 151 3.27 -7.50 10.70
CA HIS A 151 4.23 -8.59 10.60
C HIS A 151 3.96 -9.61 11.72
N GLN A 152 3.80 -10.88 11.35
CA GLN A 152 3.67 -11.96 12.32
C GLN A 152 5.02 -12.19 12.98
N SER A 153 5.24 -11.64 14.17
CA SER A 153 6.36 -12.07 15.01
C SER A 153 6.20 -13.55 15.31
N VAL A 154 7.25 -14.33 15.09
CA VAL A 154 7.34 -15.68 15.65
C VAL A 154 7.26 -15.49 17.16
N GLY A 155 6.27 -16.08 17.82
CA GLY A 155 6.26 -16.14 19.29
C GLY A 155 7.60 -16.70 19.73
N GLY A 156 8.29 -15.96 20.60
CA GLY A 156 9.46 -16.45 21.32
C GLY A 156 9.06 -17.50 22.34
#